data_AF-A0A932WXI3-F1
#
_entry.id   AF-A0A932WXI3-F1
#
_cell.length_a   1.000
_cell.length_b   1.000
_cell.length_c   1.000
_cell.angle_alpha   90.00
_cell.angle_beta   90.00
_cell.angle_gamma   90.00
#
_symmetry.space_group_name_H-M   'P 1'
#
loop_
_entity.id
_entity.type
_entity.pdbx_description
1 polymer ?
#
loop_
_entity_poly.entity_id
_entity_poly.type
_entity_poly.pdbx_seq_one_letter_code
_entity_poly.pdbx_strand_id
1 'polypeptide(L)'
;VKYQNVLLENVKGLKDAGLGEAAYANQIEILKKVSEHIGHMSAGVEAMIQERKRVNEITDTRAKAIAYCDDIKGKYFDKIRYSVDKLEVLVDDAHWALPKYREMLFLR
;
A
#
# COMPACT_ATOMS: atom_id res chain seq x y z
N VAL A 1 3.74 -8.16 4.29
CA VAL A 1 3.91 -9.47 4.95
C VAL A 1 5.10 -9.51 5.92
N LYS A 2 6.37 -9.37 5.48
CA LYS A 2 7.53 -9.44 6.42
C LYS A 2 7.43 -8.46 7.60
N TYR A 3 7.17 -7.18 7.33
CA TYR A 3 7.04 -6.16 8.38
C TYR A 3 5.85 -6.42 9.33
N GLN A 4 4.72 -6.95 8.83
CA GLN A 4 3.57 -7.33 9.67
C GLN A 4 3.94 -8.45 10.65
N ASN A 5 4.77 -9.41 10.22
CA ASN A 5 5.26 -10.48 11.10
C ASN A 5 6.16 -9.93 12.21
N VAL A 6 7.06 -9.00 11.87
CA VAL A 6 7.93 -8.33 12.87
C VAL A 6 7.10 -7.58 13.90
N LEU A 7 6.07 -6.83 13.47
CA LEU A 7 5.15 -6.14 14.39
C LEU A 7 4.38 -7.13 15.29
N LEU A 8 3.93 -8.25 14.73
CA LEU A 8 3.23 -9.30 15.49
C LEU A 8 4.14 -9.95 16.53
N GLU A 9 5.38 -10.25 16.19
CA GLU A 9 6.37 -10.80 17.13
C GLU A 9 6.69 -9.81 18.25
N ASN A 10 6.81 -8.52 17.93
CA ASN A 10 7.02 -7.47 18.92
C ASN A 10 5.84 -7.37 19.90
N VAL A 11 4.60 -7.36 19.40
CA VAL A 11 3.39 -7.33 20.26
C VAL A 11 3.31 -8.56 21.16
N LYS A 12 3.64 -9.75 20.64
CA LYS A 12 3.71 -10.98 21.45
C LYS A 12 4.76 -10.87 22.54
N GLY A 13 5.98 -10.42 22.20
CA GLY A 13 7.06 -10.25 23.18
C GLY A 13 6.72 -9.26 24.30
N LEU A 14 6.05 -8.15 23.99
CA LEU A 14 5.60 -7.19 25.00
C LEU A 14 4.51 -7.79 25.92
N LYS A 15 3.59 -8.56 25.35
CA LYS A 15 2.54 -9.25 26.11
C LYS A 15 3.14 -10.32 27.04
N ASP A 16 4.07 -11.12 26.53
CA ASP A 16 4.72 -12.20 27.28
C ASP A 16 5.62 -11.64 28.41
N ALA A 17 6.16 -10.43 28.24
CA ALA A 17 6.87 -9.69 29.28
C ALA A 17 5.96 -9.14 30.40
N GLY A 18 4.64 -9.35 30.32
CA GLY A 18 3.67 -8.90 31.33
C GLY A 18 3.31 -7.42 31.25
N LEU A 19 3.62 -6.75 30.14
CA LEU A 19 3.24 -5.35 29.95
C LEU A 19 1.73 -5.24 29.68
N GLY A 20 1.09 -4.23 30.27
CA GLY A 20 -0.34 -3.97 30.05
C GLY A 20 -0.64 -3.55 28.61
N GLU A 21 -1.91 -3.65 28.21
CA GLU A 21 -2.32 -3.42 26.80
C GLU A 21 -1.94 -2.05 26.25
N ALA A 22 -1.87 -1.03 27.12
CA ALA A 22 -1.43 0.31 26.76
C ALA A 22 -0.01 0.34 26.17
N ALA A 23 0.88 -0.59 26.57
CA ALA A 23 2.25 -0.65 26.10
C ALA A 23 2.40 -1.10 24.64
N TYR A 24 1.43 -1.86 24.12
CA TYR A 24 1.44 -2.40 22.76
C TYR A 24 0.26 -1.92 21.88
N ALA A 25 -0.58 -1.02 22.40
CA ALA A 25 -1.75 -0.51 21.69
C ALA A 25 -1.39 0.17 20.36
N ASN A 26 -0.32 0.98 20.35
CA ASN A 26 0.14 1.68 19.15
C ASN A 26 0.61 0.71 18.06
N GLN A 27 1.32 -0.36 18.44
CA GLN A 27 1.82 -1.38 17.52
C GLN A 27 0.67 -2.15 16.87
N ILE A 28 -0.39 -2.45 17.64
CA ILE A 28 -1.62 -3.03 17.11
C ILE A 28 -2.31 -2.07 16.14
N GLU A 29 -2.37 -0.77 16.46
CA GLU A 29 -2.97 0.22 15.57
C GLU A 29 -2.22 0.33 14.23
N ILE A 30 -0.88 0.38 14.28
CA ILE A 30 -0.03 0.38 13.08
C ILE A 30 -0.27 -0.88 12.26
N LEU A 31 -0.30 -2.06 12.90
CA LEU A 31 -0.56 -3.33 12.23
C LEU A 31 -1.93 -3.34 11.51
N LYS A 32 -2.97 -2.79 12.15
CA LYS A 32 -4.30 -2.64 11.53
C LYS A 32 -4.24 -1.76 10.29
N LYS A 33 -3.66 -0.56 10.40
CA LYS A 33 -3.53 0.39 9.28
C LYS A 33 -2.72 -0.19 8.11
N VAL A 34 -1.61 -0.87 8.40
CA VAL A 34 -0.81 -1.55 7.39
C VAL A 34 -1.63 -2.61 6.67
N SER A 35 -2.39 -3.41 7.41
CA SER A 35 -3.23 -4.47 6.83
C SER A 35 -4.36 -3.90 5.97
N GLU A 36 -5.01 -2.83 6.42
CA GLU A 36 -6.05 -2.12 5.68
C GLU A 36 -5.51 -1.57 4.35
N HIS A 37 -4.40 -0.83 4.37
CA HIS A 37 -3.81 -0.27 3.15
C HIS A 37 -3.33 -1.33 2.17
N ILE A 38 -2.78 -2.45 2.66
CA ILE A 38 -2.44 -3.61 1.80
C ILE A 38 -3.71 -4.17 1.14
N GLY A 39 -4.81 -4.30 1.90
CA GLY A 39 -6.09 -4.76 1.37
C GLY A 39 -6.64 -3.83 0.28
N HIS A 40 -6.68 -2.53 0.55
CA HIS A 40 -7.14 -1.52 -0.41
C HIS A 40 -6.28 -1.48 -1.66
N MET A 41 -4.95 -1.55 -1.52
CA MET A 41 -4.03 -1.60 -2.64
C MET A 41 -4.26 -2.85 -3.49
N SER A 42 -4.35 -4.03 -2.87
CA SER A 42 -4.56 -5.31 -3.57
C SER A 42 -5.88 -5.31 -4.33
N ALA A 43 -6.98 -4.90 -3.68
CA ALA A 43 -8.29 -4.80 -4.32
C ALA A 43 -8.30 -3.78 -5.46
N GLY A 44 -7.64 -2.63 -5.29
CA GLY A 44 -7.51 -1.60 -6.32
C GLY A 44 -6.74 -2.09 -7.53
N VAL A 45 -5.64 -2.81 -7.32
CA VAL A 45 -4.82 -3.40 -8.40
C VAL A 45 -5.62 -4.47 -9.15
N GLU A 46 -6.31 -5.36 -8.46
CA GLU A 46 -7.13 -6.39 -9.10
C GLU A 46 -8.24 -5.77 -9.96
N ALA A 47 -8.99 -4.80 -9.41
CA ALA A 47 -10.03 -4.09 -10.15
C ALA A 47 -9.46 -3.35 -11.37
N MET A 48 -8.30 -2.70 -11.22
CA MET A 48 -7.61 -2.03 -12.33
C MET A 48 -7.18 -3.02 -13.41
N ILE A 49 -6.72 -4.22 -13.04
CA ILE A 49 -6.33 -5.27 -14.00
C ILE A 49 -7.55 -5.73 -14.82
N GLN A 50 -8.70 -5.93 -14.17
CA GLN A 50 -9.93 -6.33 -14.87
C GLN A 50 -10.40 -5.23 -15.82
N GLU A 51 -10.39 -3.98 -15.38
CA GLU A 51 -10.75 -2.85 -16.25
C GLU A 51 -9.78 -2.72 -17.43
N ARG A 52 -8.48 -2.94 -17.19
CA ARG A 52 -7.46 -2.91 -18.25
C ARG A 52 -7.69 -4.00 -19.29
N LYS A 53 -8.17 -5.18 -18.91
CA LYS A 53 -8.55 -6.24 -19.87
C LYS A 53 -9.66 -5.74 -20.79
N ARG A 54 -10.73 -5.15 -20.23
CA ARG A 54 -11.83 -4.55 -20.99
C ARG A 54 -11.34 -3.45 -21.94
N VAL A 55 -10.50 -2.52 -21.45
CA VAL A 55 -9.99 -1.40 -22.27
C VAL A 55 -9.09 -1.89 -23.41
N ASN A 56 -8.35 -2.99 -23.21
CA ASN A 56 -7.47 -3.54 -24.23
C ASN A 56 -8.20 -4.13 -25.45
N GLU A 57 -9.46 -4.52 -25.30
CA GLU A 57 -10.30 -5.05 -26.38
C GLU A 57 -10.74 -3.97 -27.37
N ILE A 58 -10.63 -2.68 -27.01
CA ILE A 58 -10.94 -1.57 -27.91
C ILE A 58 -9.97 -1.60 -29.10
N THR A 59 -10.47 -1.57 -30.33
CA THR A 59 -9.63 -1.64 -31.54
C THR A 59 -9.16 -0.26 -31.97
N ASP A 60 -10.01 0.76 -31.85
CA ASP A 60 -9.65 2.13 -32.17
C ASP A 60 -8.63 2.69 -31.16
N THR A 61 -7.52 3.20 -31.67
CA THR A 61 -6.39 3.62 -30.84
C THR A 61 -6.72 4.89 -30.06
N ARG A 62 -7.49 5.80 -30.66
CA ARG A 62 -7.89 7.06 -29.99
C ARG A 62 -8.85 6.77 -28.84
N ALA A 63 -9.88 5.97 -29.08
CA ALA A 63 -10.83 5.54 -28.05
C ALA A 63 -10.13 4.76 -26.93
N LYS A 64 -9.18 3.87 -27.27
CA LYS A 64 -8.36 3.16 -26.27
C LYS A 64 -7.56 4.13 -25.40
N ALA A 65 -6.91 5.12 -26.00
CA ALA A 65 -6.13 6.11 -25.25
C ALA A 65 -7.00 6.92 -24.27
N ILE A 66 -8.19 7.35 -24.71
CA ILE A 66 -9.17 8.05 -23.84
C ILE A 66 -9.59 7.14 -22.69
N ALA A 67 -9.95 5.88 -22.97
CA ALA A 67 -10.34 4.92 -21.94
C ALA A 67 -9.20 4.63 -20.93
N TYR A 68 -7.94 4.56 -21.37
CA TYR A 68 -6.80 4.45 -20.44
C TYR A 68 -6.66 5.68 -19.53
N CYS A 69 -6.91 6.87 -20.06
CA CYS A 69 -6.87 8.10 -19.27
C CYS A 69 -7.97 8.13 -18.21
N ASP A 70 -9.20 7.85 -18.61
CA ASP A 70 -10.37 8.09 -17.76
C ASP A 70 -10.72 6.85 -16.92
N ASP A 71 -10.76 5.67 -17.54
CA ASP A 71 -11.19 4.44 -16.88
C ASP A 71 -10.08 3.76 -16.08
N ILE A 72 -8.81 3.92 -16.46
CA ILE A 72 -7.68 3.31 -15.74
C ILE A 72 -7.01 4.34 -14.82
N LYS A 73 -6.39 5.37 -15.39
CA LYS A 73 -5.62 6.34 -14.62
C LYS A 73 -6.54 7.11 -13.66
N GLY A 74 -7.63 7.69 -14.15
CA GLY A 74 -8.54 8.50 -13.32
C GLY A 74 -9.23 7.73 -12.18
N LYS A 75 -9.49 6.43 -12.36
CA LYS A 75 -10.25 5.64 -11.35
C LYS A 75 -9.39 4.95 -10.30
N TYR A 76 -8.16 4.56 -10.64
CA TYR A 76 -7.35 3.65 -9.82
C TYR A 76 -6.02 4.23 -9.34
N PHE A 77 -5.32 5.05 -10.14
CA PHE A 77 -3.92 5.41 -9.84
C PHE A 77 -3.79 6.15 -8.51
N ASP A 78 -4.61 7.18 -8.29
CA ASP A 78 -4.52 7.98 -7.06
C ASP A 78 -4.91 7.18 -5.81
N LYS A 79 -5.87 6.24 -5.93
CA LYS A 79 -6.31 5.40 -4.81
C LYS A 79 -5.25 4.38 -4.40
N ILE A 80 -4.63 3.74 -5.39
CA ILE A 80 -3.54 2.78 -5.16
C ILE A 80 -2.34 3.53 -4.59
N ARG A 81 -1.98 4.66 -5.21
CA ARG A 81 -0.88 5.52 -4.77
C ARG A 81 -1.07 5.99 -3.32
N TYR A 82 -2.27 6.45 -2.97
CA TYR A 82 -2.55 6.88 -1.60
C TYR A 82 -2.26 5.78 -0.58
N SER A 83 -2.66 4.53 -0.86
CA SER A 83 -2.37 3.40 0.03
C SER A 83 -0.86 3.10 0.11
N VAL A 84 -0.14 3.19 -1.01
CA VAL A 84 1.31 2.99 -1.05
C VAL A 84 2.06 4.08 -0.29
N ASP A 85 1.71 5.35 -0.49
CA ASP A 85 2.33 6.50 0.19
C ASP A 85 2.12 6.41 1.71
N LYS A 86 0.94 5.92 2.17
CA LYS A 86 0.71 5.65 3.60
C LYS A 86 1.54 4.48 4.12
N LEU A 87 1.70 3.43 3.34
CA LEU A 87 2.56 2.29 3.71
C LEU A 87 4.04 2.70 3.79
N GLU A 88 4.52 3.59 2.91
CA GLU A 88 5.91 4.10 2.95
C GLU A 88 6.23 4.81 4.27
N VAL A 89 5.25 5.51 4.87
CA VAL A 89 5.40 6.19 6.16
C VAL A 89 5.30 5.22 7.34
N LEU A 90 4.46 4.20 7.24
CA LEU A 90 4.21 3.24 8.32
C LEU A 90 5.23 2.10 8.39
N VAL A 91 5.91 1.80 7.28
CA VAL A 91 6.89 0.72 7.18
C VAL A 91 8.30 1.27 7.38
N ASP A 92 9.05 0.55 8.21
CA ASP A 92 10.46 0.82 8.49
C ASP A 92 11.32 0.83 7.21
N ASP A 93 12.29 1.75 7.13
CA ASP A 93 13.16 1.97 5.98
C ASP A 93 13.90 0.69 5.56
N ALA A 94 14.33 -0.17 6.51
CA ALA A 94 15.04 -1.40 6.21
C ALA A 94 14.16 -2.46 5.50
N HIS A 95 12.84 -2.31 5.60
CA HIS A 95 11.86 -3.21 5.00
C HIS A 95 11.24 -2.65 3.71
N TRP A 96 11.59 -1.42 3.33
CA TRP A 96 11.10 -0.74 2.14
C TRP A 96 12.14 -0.83 1.02
N ALA A 97 11.83 -1.59 -0.04
CA ALA A 97 12.81 -1.95 -1.07
C ALA A 97 13.09 -0.84 -2.11
N LEU A 98 12.29 0.22 -2.14
CA LEU A 98 12.41 1.31 -3.11
C LEU A 98 12.98 2.56 -2.42
N PRO A 99 13.75 3.40 -3.12
CA PRO A 99 14.15 4.71 -2.60
C PRO A 99 12.91 5.53 -2.21
N LYS A 100 12.92 6.09 -1.00
CA LYS A 100 11.82 6.92 -0.50
C LYS A 100 11.78 8.27 -1.22
N TYR A 101 10.61 8.92 -1.23
CA TYR A 101 10.48 10.23 -1.88
C TYR A 101 11.46 11.28 -1.33
N ARG A 102 11.72 11.24 -0.02
CA ARG A 102 12.71 12.11 0.63
C ARG A 102 14.12 11.87 0.06
N GLU A 103 14.47 10.63 -0.19
CA GLU A 103 15.78 10.25 -0.72
C GLU A 103 15.92 10.71 -2.17
N MET A 104 14.89 10.48 -2.99
CA MET A 104 14.88 10.91 -4.39
C MET A 104 14.93 12.44 -4.57
N LEU A 105 14.38 13.20 -3.62
CA LEU A 105 14.26 14.66 -3.74
C LEU A 105 15.40 15.43 -3.05
N PHE A 106 16.05 14.86 -2.02
CA PHE A 106 16.97 15.60 -1.15
C PHE A 106 18.35 14.95 -0.97
N LEU A 107 18.61 13.75 -1.50
CA LEU A 107 19.98 13.25 -1.60
C LEU A 107 20.70 13.95 -2.76
N ARG A 108 21.34 15.07 -2.43
CA ARG A 108 22.45 15.66 -3.17
C ARG A 108 23.70 15.57 -2.32
#